data_AF-M9RLF2-F1
#
_entry.id   AF-M9RLF2-F1
#
_cell.length_a   1.000
_cell.length_b   1.000
_cell.length_c   1.000
_cell.angle_alpha   90.00
_cell.angle_beta   90.00
_cell.angle_gamma   90.00
#
_symmetry.space_group_name_H-M   'P 1'
#
loop_
_entity.id
_entity.type
_entity.pdbx_description
1 polymer ?
#
loop_
_entity_poly.entity_id
_entity_poly.type
_entity_poly.pdbx_seq_one_letter_code
_entity_poly.pdbx_strand_id
1 'polypeptide(L)'
;MRKFIPTTALILGLTVASSAQAGVGRWGADLRFVADTTIPQSGGTGTLSVCHLVDFADVFFVPVYTTIQGYALSGDGCTGKNFRGVTPENFAALQLSGLVPADLPATAAPNLTSLIWGHALIVATALGLLFRALRAVSGRARRPRKLRTPDMLAIHSLVAMSQVAIADGRLDDAEVHHIANILTRLTGKTYAPQQVIDMLTERLPADAGRFPF
;
A
#
# COMPACT_ATOMS: atom_id res chain seq x y z
N MET A 1 27.29 -4.39 -1.75
CA MET A 1 26.45 -4.86 -2.87
C MET A 1 24.95 -4.73 -2.52
N ARG A 2 24.42 -3.50 -2.43
CA ARG A 2 23.07 -3.26 -1.83
C ARG A 2 22.25 -2.19 -2.56
N LYS A 3 22.52 -1.98 -3.85
CA LYS A 3 21.90 -0.94 -4.68
C LYS A 3 21.29 -1.46 -6.00
N PHE A 4 21.29 -2.78 -6.24
CA PHE A 4 20.82 -3.37 -7.51
C PHE A 4 19.38 -3.90 -7.48
N ILE A 5 18.70 -3.82 -6.34
CA ILE A 5 17.32 -4.32 -6.20
C ILE A 5 16.24 -3.35 -6.75
N PRO A 6 16.41 -2.01 -6.79
CA PRO A 6 15.32 -1.16 -7.27
C PRO A 6 15.25 -1.08 -8.81
N THR A 7 16.32 -1.40 -9.53
CA THR A 7 16.35 -1.29 -11.00
C THR A 7 15.72 -2.49 -11.71
N THR A 8 15.72 -3.67 -11.10
CA THR A 8 15.09 -4.87 -11.69
C THR A 8 13.56 -4.85 -11.58
N ALA A 9 12.99 -4.14 -10.60
CA ALA A 9 11.54 -4.00 -10.46
C ALA A 9 10.92 -3.08 -11.54
N LEU A 10 11.68 -2.12 -12.07
CA LEU A 10 11.18 -1.19 -13.09
C LEU A 10 11.11 -1.86 -14.48
N ILE A 11 12.00 -2.81 -14.76
CA ILE A 11 12.11 -3.47 -16.08
C ILE A 11 11.02 -4.54 -16.27
N LEU A 12 10.58 -5.22 -15.19
CA LEU A 12 9.47 -6.18 -15.27
C LEU A 12 8.09 -5.53 -15.40
N GLY A 13 7.95 -4.22 -15.15
CA GLY A 13 6.67 -3.50 -15.30
C GLY A 13 6.35 -3.06 -16.73
N LEU A 14 7.35 -3.07 -17.62
CA LEU A 14 7.26 -2.50 -18.98
C LEU A 14 6.89 -3.52 -20.07
N THR A 15 6.78 -4.81 -19.75
CA THR A 15 6.51 -5.87 -20.74
C THR A 15 5.03 -6.22 -20.94
N VAL A 16 4.09 -5.38 -20.48
CA VAL A 16 2.65 -5.52 -20.81
C VAL A 16 2.26 -4.51 -21.89
N ALA A 17 2.79 -4.68 -23.11
CA ALA A 17 2.15 -4.17 -24.33
C ALA A 17 1.06 -5.20 -24.72
N SER A 18 -0.14 -4.88 -25.19
CA SER A 18 -0.59 -3.82 -26.08
C SER A 18 -2.13 -3.83 -26.11
N SER A 19 -2.76 -2.66 -26.20
CA SER A 19 -3.59 -2.33 -27.38
C SER A 19 -3.98 -0.85 -27.40
N ALA A 20 -3.79 -0.26 -28.56
CA ALA A 20 -3.97 1.15 -28.86
C ALA A 20 -5.45 1.54 -28.87
N GLN A 21 -5.87 2.32 -27.87
CA GLN A 21 -6.85 3.38 -28.02
C GLN A 21 -6.56 4.35 -26.86
N ALA A 22 -5.89 5.47 -27.14
CA ALA A 22 -5.48 6.44 -26.12
C ALA A 22 -6.71 7.20 -25.60
N GLY A 23 -7.40 6.60 -24.63
CA GLY A 23 -8.47 7.20 -23.83
C GLY A 23 -8.30 6.76 -22.38
N VAL A 24 -8.85 7.54 -21.45
CA VAL A 24 -8.80 7.24 -19.99
C VAL A 24 -9.43 5.88 -19.67
N GLY A 25 -10.37 5.43 -20.50
CA GLY A 25 -10.90 4.07 -20.48
C GLY A 25 -11.23 3.55 -21.88
N ARG A 26 -11.25 2.23 -22.00
CA ARG A 26 -11.55 1.48 -23.21
C ARG A 26 -12.62 0.44 -22.88
N TRP A 27 -13.65 0.37 -23.71
CA TRP A 27 -14.79 -0.53 -23.51
C TRP A 27 -15.14 -1.17 -24.86
N GLY A 28 -15.57 -2.42 -24.84
CA GLY A 28 -16.07 -3.08 -26.04
C GLY A 28 -16.12 -4.59 -25.94
N ALA A 29 -16.42 -5.22 -27.07
CA ALA A 29 -16.33 -6.67 -27.24
C ALA A 29 -14.98 -7.02 -27.87
N ASP A 30 -14.35 -8.06 -27.36
CA ASP A 30 -13.10 -8.64 -27.84
C ASP A 30 -13.25 -10.15 -28.02
N LEU A 31 -12.42 -10.73 -28.89
CA LEU A 31 -12.41 -12.16 -29.16
C LEU A 31 -11.13 -12.77 -28.59
N ARG A 32 -11.27 -13.80 -27.76
CA ARG A 32 -10.12 -14.54 -27.22
C ARG A 32 -10.07 -15.92 -27.84
N PHE A 33 -8.98 -16.22 -28.53
CA PHE A 33 -8.76 -17.52 -29.15
C PHE A 33 -8.84 -18.67 -28.14
N VAL A 34 -9.51 -19.75 -28.52
CA VAL A 34 -9.66 -20.98 -27.71
C VAL A 34 -9.04 -22.15 -28.43
N ALA A 35 -9.52 -22.44 -29.64
CA ALA A 35 -9.08 -23.59 -30.42
C ALA A 35 -9.43 -23.43 -31.90
N ASP A 36 -8.72 -24.16 -32.76
CA ASP A 36 -9.06 -24.31 -34.16
C ASP A 36 -10.18 -25.35 -34.36
N THR A 37 -10.97 -25.17 -35.42
CA THR A 37 -12.01 -26.13 -35.82
C THR A 37 -11.63 -26.84 -37.11
N THR A 38 -12.44 -27.82 -37.50
CA THR A 38 -12.37 -28.45 -38.83
C THR A 38 -13.42 -27.88 -39.80
N ILE A 39 -14.15 -26.82 -39.40
CA ILE A 39 -15.20 -26.21 -40.22
C ILE A 39 -14.57 -25.37 -41.33
N PRO A 40 -14.82 -25.66 -42.62
CA PRO A 40 -14.29 -24.87 -43.72
C PRO A 40 -14.98 -23.50 -43.79
N GLN A 41 -14.21 -22.45 -44.11
CA GLN A 41 -14.75 -21.11 -44.31
C GLN A 41 -15.50 -21.00 -45.65
N SER A 42 -16.62 -20.26 -45.67
CA SER A 42 -17.50 -20.13 -46.84
C SER A 42 -16.91 -19.34 -48.03
N GLY A 43 -15.61 -18.97 -48.00
CA GLY A 43 -14.99 -18.06 -48.97
C GLY A 43 -13.53 -18.35 -49.34
N GLY A 44 -12.94 -19.48 -48.93
CA GLY A 44 -11.55 -19.82 -49.29
C GLY A 44 -10.88 -20.88 -48.41
N THR A 45 -9.57 -21.07 -48.61
CA THR A 45 -8.69 -21.97 -47.84
C THR A 45 -8.52 -21.50 -46.40
N GLY A 46 -9.11 -22.23 -45.46
CA GLY A 46 -8.97 -21.98 -44.04
C GLY A 46 -10.05 -22.70 -43.24
N THR A 47 -9.77 -22.93 -41.96
CA THR A 47 -10.73 -23.43 -40.98
C THR A 47 -11.17 -22.30 -40.06
N LEU A 48 -12.41 -22.36 -39.57
CA LEU A 48 -12.86 -21.40 -38.56
C LEU A 48 -12.12 -21.66 -37.23
N SER A 49 -11.90 -20.61 -36.44
CA SER A 49 -11.41 -20.71 -35.07
C SER A 49 -12.54 -20.45 -34.08
N VAL A 50 -12.59 -21.21 -33.00
CA VAL A 50 -13.47 -20.95 -31.85
C VAL A 50 -12.81 -19.92 -30.94
N CYS A 51 -13.58 -18.88 -30.63
CA CYS A 51 -13.20 -17.77 -29.78
C CYS A 51 -14.20 -17.63 -28.63
N HIS A 52 -13.74 -17.17 -27.48
CA HIS A 52 -14.61 -16.58 -26.48
C HIS A 52 -14.96 -15.15 -26.89
N LEU A 53 -16.24 -14.83 -26.89
CA LEU A 53 -16.72 -13.46 -26.96
C LEU A 53 -16.68 -12.86 -25.56
N VAL A 54 -15.82 -11.87 -25.37
CA VAL A 54 -15.57 -11.24 -24.08
C VAL A 54 -15.94 -9.77 -24.14
N ASP A 55 -16.79 -9.32 -23.24
CA ASP A 55 -16.96 -7.89 -23.01
C ASP A 55 -15.94 -7.43 -21.99
N PHE A 56 -15.24 -6.35 -22.32
CA PHE A 56 -14.16 -5.83 -21.51
C PHE A 56 -14.31 -4.33 -21.26
N ALA A 57 -13.70 -3.91 -20.15
CA ALA A 57 -13.67 -2.55 -19.66
C ALA A 57 -12.33 -2.32 -18.99
N ASP A 58 -11.47 -1.54 -19.65
CA ASP A 58 -10.15 -1.18 -19.17
C ASP A 58 -10.12 0.30 -18.78
N VAL A 59 -9.48 0.62 -17.67
CA VAL A 59 -9.25 2.01 -17.24
C VAL A 59 -7.77 2.14 -16.93
N PHE A 60 -7.08 3.12 -17.53
CA PHE A 60 -5.63 3.27 -17.42
C PHE A 60 -4.84 1.96 -17.63
N PHE A 61 -5.21 1.16 -18.65
CA PHE A 61 -4.60 -0.14 -18.97
C PHE A 61 -4.82 -1.25 -17.92
N VAL A 62 -5.66 -1.01 -16.90
CA VAL A 62 -6.05 -2.01 -15.91
C VAL A 62 -7.43 -2.55 -16.30
N PRO A 63 -7.59 -3.87 -16.49
CA PRO A 63 -8.89 -4.47 -16.74
C PRO A 63 -9.72 -4.38 -15.46
N VAL A 64 -10.72 -3.49 -15.46
CA VAL A 64 -11.64 -3.30 -14.33
C VAL A 64 -12.76 -4.33 -14.38
N TYR A 65 -13.12 -4.76 -15.59
CA TYR A 65 -14.19 -5.72 -15.79
C TYR A 65 -13.96 -6.50 -17.08
N THR A 66 -14.12 -7.82 -17.00
CA THR A 66 -14.11 -8.73 -18.15
C THR A 66 -15.14 -9.82 -17.93
N THR A 67 -16.12 -9.95 -18.81
CA THR A 67 -17.12 -11.02 -18.76
C THR A 67 -17.13 -11.83 -20.04
N ILE A 68 -17.35 -13.14 -19.95
CA ILE A 68 -17.47 -14.01 -21.11
C ILE A 68 -18.96 -14.12 -21.45
N GLN A 69 -19.33 -13.68 -22.64
CA GLN A 69 -20.72 -13.71 -23.13
C GLN A 69 -21.07 -15.06 -23.77
N GLY A 70 -20.10 -15.72 -24.41
CA GLY A 70 -20.33 -16.99 -25.09
C GLY A 70 -19.19 -17.39 -26.03
N TYR A 71 -19.48 -18.35 -26.91
CA TYR A 71 -18.58 -18.76 -27.98
C TYR A 71 -18.94 -18.05 -29.29
N ALA A 72 -17.92 -17.74 -30.08
CA ALA A 72 -18.04 -17.20 -31.41
C ALA A 72 -17.10 -17.93 -32.37
N LEU A 73 -17.49 -18.03 -33.63
CA LEU A 73 -16.65 -18.53 -34.71
C LEU A 73 -16.12 -17.35 -35.52
N SER A 74 -14.81 -17.34 -35.74
CA SER A 74 -14.13 -16.34 -36.57
C SER A 74 -13.34 -17.03 -37.68
N GLY A 75 -13.29 -16.40 -38.87
CA GLY A 75 -12.43 -16.85 -39.97
C GLY A 75 -10.99 -16.31 -39.88
N ASP A 76 -10.76 -15.30 -39.04
CA ASP A 76 -9.48 -14.58 -38.97
C ASP A 76 -8.71 -14.90 -37.67
N GLY A 77 -8.84 -16.13 -37.14
CA GLY A 77 -8.12 -16.54 -35.94
C GLY A 77 -8.45 -15.71 -34.69
N CYS A 78 -9.69 -15.23 -34.57
CA CYS A 78 -10.14 -14.36 -33.46
C CYS A 78 -9.48 -12.96 -33.41
N THR A 79 -8.85 -12.50 -34.50
CA THR A 79 -8.22 -11.16 -34.55
C THR A 79 -9.11 -10.10 -35.21
N GLY A 80 -10.11 -10.53 -35.99
CA GLY A 80 -11.03 -9.67 -36.72
C GLY A 80 -12.28 -9.28 -35.94
N LYS A 81 -13.02 -8.30 -36.45
CA LYS A 81 -14.34 -7.89 -35.93
C LYS A 81 -15.50 -8.72 -36.52
N ASN A 82 -15.21 -9.54 -37.52
CA ASN A 82 -16.19 -10.40 -38.18
C ASN A 82 -16.24 -11.74 -37.44
N PHE A 83 -17.33 -11.97 -36.73
CA PHE A 83 -17.58 -13.22 -36.04
C PHE A 83 -19.05 -13.59 -36.10
N ARG A 84 -19.31 -14.89 -35.95
CA ARG A 84 -20.65 -15.45 -35.79
C ARG A 84 -20.79 -15.97 -34.37
N GLY A 85 -21.68 -15.36 -33.58
CA GLY A 85 -22.03 -15.88 -32.26
C GLY A 85 -22.68 -17.26 -32.38
N VAL A 86 -22.30 -18.16 -31.46
CA VAL A 86 -22.82 -19.53 -31.40
C VAL A 86 -23.56 -19.70 -30.08
N THR A 87 -24.83 -20.12 -30.15
CA THR A 87 -25.61 -20.42 -28.95
C THR A 87 -25.13 -21.75 -28.33
N PRO A 88 -25.34 -21.97 -27.02
CA PRO A 88 -24.90 -23.20 -26.35
C PRO A 88 -25.43 -24.48 -27.00
N GLU A 89 -26.66 -24.45 -27.52
CA GLU A 89 -27.29 -25.60 -28.18
C GLU A 89 -26.61 -25.93 -29.52
N ASN A 90 -26.29 -24.89 -30.30
CA ASN A 90 -25.57 -25.03 -31.56
C ASN A 90 -24.12 -25.47 -31.31
N PHE A 91 -23.49 -24.98 -30.24
CA PHE A 91 -22.14 -25.38 -29.88
C PHE A 91 -22.09 -26.87 -29.49
N ALA A 92 -23.05 -27.36 -28.70
CA ALA A 92 -23.17 -28.78 -28.39
C ALA A 92 -23.37 -29.64 -29.64
N ALA A 93 -24.17 -29.18 -30.61
CA ALA A 93 -24.33 -29.87 -31.90
C ALA A 93 -23.02 -29.91 -32.72
N LEU A 94 -22.22 -28.83 -32.69
CA LEU A 94 -20.91 -28.78 -33.34
C LEU A 94 -19.88 -29.70 -32.65
N GLN A 95 -19.97 -29.89 -31.33
CA GLN A 95 -19.14 -30.86 -30.61
C GLN A 95 -19.53 -32.30 -30.94
N LEU A 96 -20.83 -32.61 -30.98
CA LEU A 96 -21.34 -33.94 -31.34
C LEU A 96 -20.97 -34.35 -32.76
N SER A 97 -20.82 -33.38 -33.67
CA SER A 97 -20.37 -33.63 -35.05
C SER A 97 -18.85 -33.71 -35.19
N GLY A 98 -18.08 -33.55 -34.11
CA GLY A 98 -16.61 -33.59 -34.13
C GLY A 98 -15.97 -32.39 -34.86
N LEU A 99 -16.74 -31.33 -35.10
CA LEU A 99 -16.26 -30.13 -35.77
C LEU A 99 -15.51 -29.18 -34.82
N VAL A 100 -15.81 -29.29 -33.53
CA VAL A 100 -15.23 -28.50 -32.43
C VAL A 100 -14.69 -29.45 -31.37
N PRO A 101 -13.59 -29.11 -30.68
CA PRO A 101 -13.04 -29.95 -29.61
C PRO A 101 -14.07 -30.26 -28.50
N ALA A 102 -14.15 -31.54 -28.12
CA ALA A 102 -15.12 -32.05 -27.14
C ALA A 102 -14.70 -31.80 -25.68
N ASP A 103 -13.47 -31.36 -25.46
CA ASP A 103 -12.89 -30.99 -24.16
C ASP A 103 -13.34 -29.60 -23.67
N LEU A 104 -14.01 -28.82 -24.53
CA LEU A 104 -14.53 -27.49 -24.19
C LEU A 104 -15.90 -27.60 -23.50
N PRO A 105 -16.15 -26.84 -22.42
CA PRO A 105 -17.47 -26.82 -21.79
C PRO A 105 -18.51 -26.19 -22.74
N ALA A 106 -19.71 -26.77 -22.81
CA ALA A 106 -20.80 -26.25 -23.66
C ALA A 106 -21.23 -24.82 -23.29
N THR A 107 -21.05 -24.45 -22.02
CA THR A 107 -21.23 -23.09 -21.51
C THR A 107 -19.87 -22.43 -21.28
N ALA A 108 -19.61 -21.33 -21.97
CA ALA A 108 -18.39 -20.55 -21.78
C ALA A 108 -18.39 -19.93 -20.37
N ALA A 109 -17.49 -20.41 -19.50
CA ALA A 109 -17.37 -19.93 -18.13
C ALA A 109 -16.00 -19.24 -17.91
N PRO A 110 -15.93 -18.16 -17.12
CA PRO A 110 -14.67 -17.53 -16.77
C PRO A 110 -13.85 -18.47 -15.87
N ASN A 111 -12.60 -18.73 -16.26
CA ASN A 111 -11.65 -19.42 -15.39
C ASN A 111 -11.34 -18.50 -14.19
N LEU A 112 -11.62 -18.97 -12.96
CA LEU A 112 -11.34 -18.23 -11.72
C LEU A 112 -9.89 -17.71 -11.63
N THR A 113 -8.95 -18.48 -12.16
CA THR A 113 -7.54 -18.11 -12.28
C THR A 113 -7.32 -16.89 -13.18
N SER A 114 -8.04 -16.78 -14.29
CA SER A 114 -7.99 -15.62 -15.18
C SER A 114 -8.58 -14.36 -14.53
N LEU A 115 -9.58 -14.53 -13.67
CA LEU A 115 -10.22 -13.43 -12.94
C LEU A 115 -9.30 -12.84 -11.87
N ILE A 116 -8.59 -13.70 -11.12
CA ILE A 116 -7.65 -13.27 -10.07
C ILE A 116 -6.42 -12.57 -10.68
N TRP A 117 -5.88 -13.10 -11.77
CA TRP A 117 -4.74 -12.47 -12.46
C TRP A 117 -5.11 -11.12 -13.07
N GLY A 118 -6.31 -10.96 -13.63
CA GLY A 118 -6.80 -9.68 -14.15
C GLY A 118 -6.86 -8.58 -13.07
N HIS A 119 -7.21 -8.95 -11.84
CA HIS A 119 -7.39 -7.99 -10.73
C HIS A 119 -6.18 -7.94 -9.78
N ALA A 120 -5.10 -8.65 -10.08
CA ALA A 120 -3.93 -8.76 -9.20
C ALA A 120 -3.34 -7.39 -8.83
N LEU A 121 -3.34 -6.44 -9.78
CA LEU A 121 -2.82 -5.09 -9.56
C LEU A 121 -3.69 -4.26 -8.61
N ILE A 122 -5.02 -4.40 -8.71
CA ILE A 122 -5.98 -3.75 -7.80
C ILE A 122 -5.84 -4.33 -6.39
N VAL A 123 -5.74 -5.66 -6.28
CA VAL A 123 -5.57 -6.34 -4.99
C VAL A 123 -4.23 -5.95 -4.35
N ALA A 124 -3.14 -5.93 -5.11
CA ALA A 124 -1.81 -5.55 -4.62
C ALA A 124 -1.76 -4.08 -4.19
N THR A 125 -2.38 -3.16 -4.93
CA THR A 125 -2.43 -1.74 -4.57
C THR A 125 -3.28 -1.51 -3.32
N ALA A 126 -4.43 -2.18 -3.19
CA ALA A 126 -5.27 -2.13 -1.99
C ALA A 126 -4.53 -2.64 -0.74
N LEU A 127 -3.85 -3.79 -0.84
CA LEU A 127 -3.01 -4.34 0.24
C LEU A 127 -1.85 -3.41 0.60
N GLY A 128 -1.20 -2.82 -0.40
CA GLY A 128 -0.11 -1.86 -0.19
C GLY A 128 -0.57 -0.60 0.55
N LEU A 129 -1.73 -0.05 0.17
CA LEU A 129 -2.34 1.11 0.86
C LEU A 129 -2.75 0.76 2.28
N LEU A 130 -3.37 -0.40 2.50
CA LEU A 130 -3.75 -0.89 3.83
C LEU A 130 -2.50 -1.05 4.72
N PHE A 131 -1.45 -1.69 4.22
CA PHE A 131 -0.21 -1.87 4.98
C PHE A 131 0.47 -0.53 5.31
N ARG A 132 0.44 0.43 4.39
CA ARG A 132 0.96 1.79 4.62
C ARG A 132 0.14 2.53 5.69
N ALA A 133 -1.18 2.41 5.66
CA ALA A 133 -2.06 3.00 6.68
C ALA A 133 -1.81 2.39 8.06
N LEU A 134 -1.71 1.06 8.15
CA LEU A 134 -1.39 0.35 9.40
C LEU A 134 -0.01 0.75 9.96
N ARG A 135 1.00 0.91 9.09
CA ARG A 135 2.32 1.44 9.50
C ARG A 135 2.26 2.89 9.96
N ALA A 136 1.45 3.74 9.33
CA ALA A 136 1.31 5.13 9.73
C ALA A 136 0.64 5.26 11.12
N VAL A 137 -0.37 4.43 11.42
CA VAL A 137 -1.05 4.41 12.72
C VAL A 137 -0.13 3.84 13.81
N SER A 138 0.53 2.71 13.55
CA SER A 138 1.46 2.10 14.52
C SER A 138 2.73 2.92 14.77
N GLY A 139 3.22 3.65 13.75
CA GLY A 139 4.34 4.59 13.88
C GLY A 139 3.99 5.84 14.70
N ARG A 140 2.71 6.24 14.73
CA ARG A 140 2.24 7.37 15.56
C ARG A 140 2.10 7.00 17.03
N ALA A 141 1.74 5.76 17.33
CA ALA A 141 1.65 5.23 18.70
C ALA A 141 3.03 4.97 19.35
N ARG A 142 4.10 4.82 18.56
CA ARG A 142 5.46 4.52 19.04
C ARG A 142 6.45 5.69 18.96
N ARG A 143 6.00 6.94 18.99
CA ARG A 143 6.92 8.01 19.41
C ARG A 143 6.94 8.02 20.94
N PRO A 144 7.94 7.40 21.61
CA PRO A 144 8.16 7.71 23.00
C PRO A 144 8.35 9.22 23.06
N ARG A 145 7.55 9.88 23.91
CA ARG A 145 7.74 11.27 24.31
C ARG A 145 9.20 11.35 24.74
N LYS A 146 10.04 11.89 23.85
CA LYS A 146 11.49 12.01 24.05
C LYS A 146 11.63 12.67 25.42
N LEU A 147 12.08 11.94 26.45
CA LEU A 147 12.39 12.54 27.74
C LEU A 147 13.39 13.64 27.40
N ARG A 148 12.94 14.89 27.59
CA ARG A 148 13.75 16.09 27.43
C ARG A 148 14.94 15.88 28.35
N THR A 149 16.11 15.60 27.78
CA THR A 149 17.37 15.80 28.49
C THR A 149 17.30 17.22 29.07
N PRO A 150 17.35 17.38 30.41
CA PRO A 150 17.35 18.71 31.01
C PRO A 150 18.56 19.48 30.46
N ASP A 151 18.32 20.72 30.01
CA ASP A 151 19.37 21.58 29.48
C ASP A 151 20.47 21.69 30.53
N MET A 152 21.72 21.35 30.20
CA MET A 152 22.86 21.51 31.10
C MET A 152 22.93 22.93 31.70
N LEU A 153 22.45 23.92 30.97
CA LEU A 153 22.36 25.31 31.43
C LEU A 153 21.38 25.48 32.61
N ALA A 154 20.23 24.81 32.59
CA ALA A 154 19.24 24.82 33.68
C ALA A 154 19.79 24.12 34.92
N ILE A 155 20.60 23.08 34.72
CA ILE A 155 21.21 22.30 35.79
C ILE A 155 22.31 23.12 36.47
N HIS A 156 23.20 23.76 35.72
CA HIS A 156 24.28 24.55 36.29
C HIS A 156 23.79 25.80 37.01
N SER A 157 22.74 26.47 36.50
CA SER A 157 22.14 27.60 37.20
C SER A 157 21.38 27.19 38.46
N LEU A 158 20.68 26.05 38.43
CA LEU A 158 19.99 25.49 39.60
C LEU A 158 20.99 25.11 40.71
N VAL A 159 22.11 24.47 40.37
CA VAL A 159 23.16 24.12 41.35
C VAL A 159 23.76 25.38 41.96
N ALA A 160 24.12 26.39 41.15
CA ALA A 160 24.67 27.65 41.66
C ALA A 160 23.70 28.41 42.58
N MET A 161 22.40 28.47 42.22
CA MET A 161 21.38 29.14 43.03
C MET A 161 21.07 28.38 44.32
N SER A 162 21.05 27.05 44.27
CA SER A 162 20.83 26.22 45.45
C SER A 162 21.96 26.32 46.47
N GLN A 163 23.21 26.46 46.02
CA GLN A 163 24.35 26.64 46.93
C GLN A 163 24.29 27.98 47.68
N VAL A 164 23.76 29.03 47.04
CA VAL A 164 23.55 30.34 47.68
C VAL A 164 22.40 30.28 48.69
N ALA A 165 21.28 29.65 48.33
CA ALA A 165 20.13 29.51 49.24
C ALA A 165 20.43 28.58 50.45
N ILE A 166 21.25 27.55 50.26
CA ILE A 166 21.72 26.68 51.35
C ILE A 166 22.66 27.44 52.30
N ALA A 167 23.50 28.34 51.78
CA ALA A 167 24.39 29.18 52.60
C ALA A 167 23.63 30.26 53.42
N ASP A 168 22.46 30.69 52.96
CA ASP A 168 21.57 31.65 53.66
C ASP A 168 20.66 30.97 54.71
N GLY A 169 20.71 29.64 54.80
CA GLY A 169 20.18 28.87 55.93
C GLY A 169 18.68 28.60 55.93
N ARG A 170 17.93 29.00 54.89
CA ARG A 170 16.49 28.70 54.77
C ARG A 170 16.08 28.45 53.31
N LEU A 171 15.85 27.18 52.98
CA LEU A 171 15.18 26.79 51.75
C LEU A 171 13.69 26.65 52.04
N ASP A 172 12.94 27.76 51.99
CA ASP A 172 11.48 27.73 52.17
C ASP A 172 10.73 27.64 50.82
N ASP A 173 9.43 27.35 50.88
CA ASP A 173 8.61 27.16 49.67
C ASP A 173 8.62 28.41 48.77
N ALA A 174 8.78 29.60 49.36
CA ALA A 174 8.86 30.86 48.62
C ALA A 174 10.15 30.96 47.80
N GLU A 175 11.29 30.54 48.35
CA GLU A 175 12.59 30.44 47.67
C GLU A 175 12.50 29.48 46.47
N VAL A 176 11.88 28.30 46.66
CA VAL A 176 11.70 27.29 45.61
C VAL A 176 10.84 27.83 44.45
N HIS A 177 9.77 28.56 44.77
CA HIS A 177 8.97 29.26 43.76
C HIS A 177 9.78 30.32 43.00
N HIS A 178 10.67 31.03 43.69
CA HIS A 178 11.53 32.04 43.09
C HIS A 178 12.54 31.40 42.12
N ILE A 179 13.19 30.31 42.53
CA ILE A 179 14.14 29.54 41.69
C ILE A 179 13.43 28.99 40.45
N ALA A 180 12.21 28.44 40.60
CA ALA A 180 11.41 27.95 39.46
C ALA A 180 11.09 29.05 38.45
N ASN A 181 10.76 30.26 38.92
CA ASN A 181 10.50 31.43 38.07
C ASN A 181 11.75 31.91 37.33
N ILE A 182 12.90 31.96 38.00
CA ILE A 182 14.17 32.36 37.38
C ILE A 182 14.59 31.33 36.32
N LEU A 183 14.51 30.03 36.63
CA LEU A 183 14.81 28.96 35.67
C LEU A 183 13.89 29.00 34.46
N THR A 184 12.61 29.34 34.68
CA THR A 184 11.64 29.52 33.59
C THR A 184 12.02 30.68 32.69
N ARG A 185 12.45 31.83 33.25
CA ARG A 185 12.90 32.98 32.47
C ARG A 185 14.21 32.73 31.72
N LEU A 186 15.18 32.04 32.34
CA LEU A 186 16.49 31.79 31.74
C LEU A 186 16.48 30.72 30.64
N THR A 187 15.58 29.74 30.74
CA THR A 187 15.56 28.59 29.81
C THR A 187 14.36 28.58 28.87
N GLY A 188 13.39 29.48 29.09
CA GLY A 188 12.12 29.53 28.35
C GLY A 188 11.20 28.33 28.59
N LYS A 189 11.44 27.51 29.62
CA LYS A 189 10.66 26.31 29.97
C LYS A 189 10.04 26.48 31.35
N THR A 190 8.73 26.31 31.47
CA THR A 190 8.04 26.33 32.75
C THR A 190 8.42 25.12 33.60
N TYR A 191 8.97 25.37 34.80
CA TYR A 191 9.26 24.34 35.80
C TYR A 191 8.26 24.44 36.95
N ALA A 192 7.69 23.30 37.35
CA ALA A 192 6.88 23.23 38.56
C ALA A 192 7.80 23.17 39.80
N PRO A 193 7.41 23.75 40.94
CA PRO A 193 8.19 23.73 42.19
C PRO A 193 8.60 22.32 42.63
N GLN A 194 7.70 21.34 42.51
CA GLN A 194 8.04 19.94 42.81
C GLN A 194 9.16 19.39 41.90
N GLN A 195 9.21 19.79 40.63
CA GLN A 195 10.29 19.36 39.72
C GLN A 195 11.64 19.97 40.09
N VAL A 196 11.64 21.17 40.69
CA VAL A 196 12.87 21.79 41.21
C VAL A 196 13.33 21.07 42.47
N ILE A 197 12.43 20.71 43.38
CA ILE A 197 12.73 19.91 44.57
C ILE A 197 13.26 18.53 44.18
N ASP A 198 12.65 17.87 43.20
CA ASP A 198 13.11 16.56 42.69
C ASP A 198 14.50 16.68 42.08
N MET A 199 14.77 17.72 41.26
CA MET A 199 16.10 17.97 40.68
C MET A 199 17.15 18.29 41.74
N LEU A 200 16.77 18.99 42.80
CA LEU A 200 17.64 19.28 43.94
C LEU A 200 17.94 18.00 44.73
N THR A 201 16.92 17.21 45.05
CA THR A 201 17.05 15.99 45.86
C THR A 201 17.81 14.88 45.12
N GLU A 202 17.65 14.77 43.80
CA GLU A 202 18.37 13.79 42.97
C GLU A 202 19.88 14.12 42.85
N ARG A 203 20.29 15.39 43.06
CA ARG A 203 21.66 15.85 42.73
C ARG A 203 22.43 16.54 43.84
N LEU A 204 21.80 16.90 44.96
CA LEU A 204 22.53 17.28 46.17
C LEU A 204 23.11 15.99 46.78
N PRO A 205 24.44 15.82 46.83
CA PRO A 205 25.04 14.68 47.51
C PRO A 205 24.60 14.70 48.98
N ALA A 206 24.43 13.52 49.57
CA ALA A 206 24.03 13.28 50.95
C ALA A 206 25.03 13.79 52.02
N ASP A 207 25.86 14.79 51.68
CA ASP A 207 26.90 15.37 52.51
C ASP A 207 26.56 16.77 53.05
N ALA A 208 25.38 17.32 52.75
CA ALA A 208 24.87 18.52 53.43
C ALA A 208 24.31 18.23 54.84
N GLY A 209 24.52 17.02 55.38
CA GLY A 209 24.07 16.60 56.70
C GLY A 209 25.13 16.67 57.80
N ARG A 210 26.31 17.28 57.57
CA ARG A 210 27.33 17.35 58.62
C ARG A 210 28.32 18.52 58.45
N PHE A 211 27.96 19.69 58.98
CA PHE A 211 28.96 20.60 59.53
C PHE A 211 28.51 21.06 60.93
N PRO A 212 29.38 20.95 61.95
CA PRO A 212 29.06 21.33 63.32
C PRO A 212 29.26 22.84 63.52
N PHE A 213 28.29 23.45 64.20
CA PHE A 213 28.25 24.80 64.82
C PHE A 213 28.59 26.01 63.94
#